data_AF-V5H7T2-F1
#
_entry.id   AF-V5H7T2-F1
#
_cell.length_a   1.000
_cell.length_b   1.000
_cell.length_c   1.000
_cell.angle_alpha   90.00
_cell.angle_beta   90.00
_cell.angle_gamma   90.00
#
_symmetry.space_group_name_H-M   'P 1'
#
loop_
_entity.id
_entity.type
_entity.pdbx_description
1 polymer ?
#
loop_
_entity_poly.entity_id
_entity_poly.type
_entity_poly.pdbx_seq_one_letter_code
_entity_poly.pdbx_strand_id
1 'polypeptide(L)'
;MLWYVVLSVASTLIQEATSRGPDNEYIAYPRLLEERGEDGEKLLRIKDGLTLRLEKISSLGENFVFTDRNGAQIFHRYMNPQKLKEGLFEDRRQLAAVSVKQTNEGIEIGGMLSPTLRIAPLNSYS
;
A
#
# COMPACT_ATOMS: atom_id res chain seq x y z
N MET A 1 -38.66 -18.55 -34.87
CA MET A 1 -38.69 -17.09 -34.65
C MET A 1 -38.82 -16.81 -33.16
N LEU A 2 -37.76 -17.07 -32.37
CA LEU A 2 -37.58 -16.59 -31.00
C LEU A 2 -36.15 -16.98 -30.52
N TRP A 3 -35.11 -16.34 -31.07
CA TRP A 3 -33.71 -16.62 -30.66
C TRP A 3 -32.90 -15.35 -30.37
N TYR A 4 -33.53 -14.18 -30.28
CA TYR A 4 -32.80 -12.90 -30.23
C TYR A 4 -32.79 -12.15 -28.89
N VAL A 5 -33.30 -12.74 -27.79
CA VAL A 5 -33.50 -11.97 -26.54
C VAL A 5 -32.44 -12.23 -25.45
N VAL A 6 -31.51 -13.18 -25.62
CA VAL A 6 -30.53 -13.48 -24.55
C VAL A 6 -29.20 -12.70 -24.67
N LEU A 7 -28.98 -11.95 -25.76
CA LEU A 7 -27.67 -11.33 -26.03
C LEU A 7 -27.55 -9.82 -25.73
N SER A 8 -28.57 -9.18 -25.16
CA SER A 8 -28.55 -7.71 -24.97
C SER A 8 -28.48 -7.23 -23.51
N VAL A 9 -28.53 -8.10 -22.50
CA VAL A 9 -28.44 -7.64 -21.09
C VAL A 9 -27.00 -7.68 -20.55
N ALA A 10 -26.08 -8.36 -21.23
CA ALA A 10 -24.67 -8.41 -20.78
C ALA A 10 -23.86 -7.16 -21.16
N SER A 11 -24.35 -6.30 -22.06
CA SER A 11 -23.55 -5.23 -22.68
C SER A 11 -23.57 -3.87 -21.96
N THR A 12 -24.13 -3.77 -20.76
CA THR A 12 -24.08 -2.53 -19.95
C THR A 12 -23.19 -2.62 -18.71
N LEU A 13 -22.47 -3.72 -18.49
CA LEU A 13 -21.59 -3.89 -17.33
C LEU A 13 -20.10 -3.95 -17.68
N ILE A 14 -19.69 -3.27 -18.74
CA ILE A 14 -18.27 -2.94 -18.95
C ILE A 14 -18.20 -1.45 -19.27
N GLN A 15 -18.43 -0.63 -18.24
CA GLN A 15 -17.84 0.70 -18.24
C GLN A 15 -16.43 0.53 -17.70
N GLU A 16 -15.48 0.61 -18.63
CA GLU A 16 -14.06 0.70 -18.40
C GLU A 16 -13.79 1.76 -17.33
N ALA A 17 -13.35 1.32 -16.16
CA ALA A 17 -12.74 2.20 -15.16
C ALA A 17 -11.36 2.63 -15.69
N THR A 18 -11.33 3.46 -16.73
CA THR A 18 -10.15 4.27 -17.03
C THR A 18 -10.11 5.44 -16.05
N SER A 19 -9.87 5.12 -14.77
CA SER A 19 -9.42 6.13 -13.81
C SER A 19 -7.95 6.43 -14.08
N ARG A 20 -7.66 7.14 -15.17
CA ARG A 20 -6.50 8.04 -15.18
C ARG A 20 -6.88 9.23 -14.30
N GLY A 21 -6.77 9.02 -12.99
CA GLY A 21 -6.76 10.11 -12.03
C GLY A 21 -5.63 11.08 -12.39
N PRO A 22 -5.71 12.35 -11.99
CA PRO A 22 -4.66 13.30 -12.31
C PRO A 22 -3.30 12.83 -11.78
N ASP A 23 -2.21 13.32 -12.37
CA ASP A 23 -0.84 13.20 -11.84
C ASP A 23 -0.73 14.03 -10.55
N ASN A 24 -1.45 13.65 -9.50
CA ASN A 24 -1.41 14.30 -8.20
C ASN A 24 -0.39 13.61 -7.29
N GLU A 25 0.81 13.42 -7.83
CA GLU A 25 2.00 13.15 -7.03
C GLU A 25 2.45 14.46 -6.38
N TYR A 26 2.72 14.42 -5.08
CA TYR A 26 3.23 15.55 -4.34
C TYR A 26 4.25 15.05 -3.32
N ILE A 27 5.24 15.89 -3.03
CA ILE A 27 6.23 15.57 -2.01
C ILE A 27 5.60 15.84 -0.64
N ALA A 28 5.52 14.79 0.18
CA ALA A 28 5.07 14.87 1.56
C ALA A 28 6.28 14.83 2.51
N TYR A 29 6.10 15.43 3.69
CA TYR A 29 7.07 15.35 4.80
C TYR A 29 6.41 14.66 6.00
N PRO A 30 6.24 13.33 5.94
CA PRO A 30 5.52 12.60 6.97
C PRO A 30 6.22 12.70 8.33
N ARG A 31 5.41 12.76 9.38
CA ARG A 31 5.87 12.71 10.78
C ARG A 31 5.32 11.46 11.42
N LEU A 32 6.22 10.60 11.90
CA LEU A 32 5.88 9.43 12.70
C LEU A 32 5.99 9.81 14.17
N LEU A 33 4.88 9.67 14.90
CA LEU A 33 4.81 9.87 16.34
C LEU A 33 4.53 8.52 16.99
N GLU A 34 5.25 8.21 18.05
CA GLU A 34 5.07 6.98 18.81
C GLU A 34 4.50 7.32 20.17
N GLU A 35 3.45 6.60 20.57
CA GLU A 35 2.90 6.74 21.92
C GLU A 35 3.89 6.22 22.96
N ARG A 36 3.88 6.83 24.16
CA ARG A 36 4.76 6.43 25.28
C ARG A 36 4.18 5.28 26.14
N GLY A 37 3.11 4.63 25.68
CA GLY A 37 2.46 3.49 26.33
C GLY A 37 2.97 2.14 25.82
N GLU A 38 2.60 1.04 26.49
CA GLU A 38 3.05 -0.31 26.12
C GLU A 38 2.50 -0.80 24.78
N ASP A 39 1.36 -0.27 24.33
CA ASP A 39 0.66 -0.71 23.11
C ASP A 39 1.39 -0.34 21.81
N GLY A 40 2.40 0.55 21.89
CA GLY A 40 3.28 0.86 20.77
C GLY A 40 2.58 1.48 19.56
N GLU A 41 1.39 2.06 19.76
CA GLU A 41 0.62 2.72 18.71
C GLU A 41 1.44 3.83 18.07
N LYS A 42 1.42 3.89 16.74
CA LYS A 42 2.09 4.95 15.98
C LYS A 42 1.07 5.80 15.24
N LEU A 43 1.25 7.11 15.27
CA LEU A 43 0.50 8.05 14.45
C LEU A 43 1.39 8.55 13.33
N LEU A 44 0.96 8.32 12.09
CA LEU A 44 1.65 8.80 10.90
C LEU A 44 0.87 9.97 10.30
N ARG A 45 1.35 11.19 10.54
CA ARG A 45 0.79 12.40 9.93
C ARG A 45 1.50 12.70 8.62
N ILE A 46 0.76 12.71 7.51
CA ILE A 46 1.33 12.86 6.16
C ILE A 46 1.13 14.29 5.66
N LYS A 47 -0.11 14.78 5.80
CA LYS A 47 -0.49 16.17 5.57
C LYS A 47 -1.76 16.50 6.37
N ASP A 48 -2.21 17.74 6.30
CA ASP A 48 -3.48 18.12 6.92
C ASP A 48 -4.64 17.30 6.34
N GLY A 49 -5.47 16.76 7.23
CA GLY A 49 -6.56 15.86 6.87
C GLY A 49 -6.15 14.42 6.51
N LEU A 50 -4.85 14.08 6.56
CA LEU A 50 -4.36 12.72 6.30
C LEU A 50 -3.39 12.26 7.38
N THR A 51 -3.94 11.55 8.37
CA THR A 51 -3.22 10.94 9.48
C THR A 51 -3.66 9.50 9.61
N LEU A 52 -2.73 8.56 9.69
CA LEU A 52 -2.99 7.15 9.92
C LEU A 52 -2.75 6.80 11.38
N ARG A 53 -3.61 5.95 11.96
CA ARG A 53 -3.34 5.25 13.23
C ARG A 53 -2.85 3.87 12.89
N LEU A 54 -1.57 3.65 13.15
CA LEU A 54 -0.84 2.47 12.75
C LEU A 54 -0.79 1.47 13.90
N GLU A 55 -1.27 0.28 13.62
CA GLU A 55 -1.13 -0.91 14.46
C GLU A 55 -0.17 -1.89 13.76
N LYS A 56 0.52 -2.74 14.52
CA LYS A 56 1.31 -3.81 13.88
C LYS A 56 0.39 -4.72 13.08
N ILE A 57 0.84 -5.14 11.90
CA ILE A 57 0.06 -6.08 11.09
C ILE A 57 -0.20 -7.37 11.87
N SER A 58 -1.47 -7.73 12.03
CA SER A 58 -1.84 -8.94 12.78
C SER A 58 -1.71 -10.23 11.97
N SER A 59 -1.95 -10.15 10.66
CA SER A 59 -1.98 -11.30 9.76
C SER A 59 -1.04 -11.06 8.58
N LEU A 60 -0.02 -11.91 8.49
CA LEU A 60 0.85 -11.99 7.32
C LEU A 60 1.00 -13.48 7.00
N GLY A 61 0.84 -13.83 5.73
CA GLY A 61 1.01 -15.21 5.26
C GLY A 61 2.40 -15.76 5.61
N GLU A 62 2.48 -17.07 5.81
CA GLU A 62 3.72 -17.76 6.19
C GLU A 62 4.79 -17.70 5.08
N ASN A 63 4.37 -17.57 3.82
CA ASN A 63 5.26 -17.50 2.67
C ASN A 63 5.01 -16.22 1.89
N PHE A 64 6.03 -15.34 1.83
CA PHE A 64 5.97 -14.10 1.06
C PHE A 64 7.08 -14.08 0.00
N VAL A 65 6.68 -13.97 -1.26
CA VAL A 65 7.59 -13.93 -2.41
C VAL A 65 7.32 -12.66 -3.20
N PHE A 66 8.32 -11.77 -3.26
CA PHE A 66 8.29 -10.66 -4.22
C PHE A 66 8.67 -11.19 -5.59
N THR A 67 7.74 -11.08 -6.53
CA THR A 67 8.02 -11.36 -7.93
C THR A 67 8.25 -10.03 -8.63
N ASP A 68 9.47 -9.84 -9.10
CA ASP A 68 9.87 -8.68 -9.91
C ASP A 68 10.09 -9.14 -11.35
N ARG A 69 9.76 -8.28 -12.32
CA ARG A 69 9.89 -8.60 -13.73
C ARG A 69 10.67 -7.50 -14.43
N ASN A 70 11.83 -7.88 -14.96
CA ASN A 70 12.60 -7.03 -15.87
C ASN A 70 12.56 -7.64 -17.27
N GLY A 71 11.69 -7.11 -18.13
CA GLY A 71 11.47 -7.63 -19.48
C GLY A 71 10.94 -9.07 -19.48
N ALA A 72 11.73 -10.00 -20.04
CA ALA A 72 11.41 -11.43 -20.05
C ALA A 72 11.84 -12.17 -18.76
N GLN A 73 12.67 -11.54 -17.93
CA GLN A 73 13.26 -12.18 -16.76
C GLN A 73 12.37 -11.98 -15.54
N ILE A 74 12.07 -13.07 -14.84
CA ILE A 74 11.28 -13.08 -13.61
C ILE A 74 12.24 -13.37 -12.45
N PHE A 75 12.23 -12.50 -11.45
CA PHE A 75 13.03 -12.64 -10.24
C PHE A 75 12.11 -12.91 -9.06
N HIS A 76 12.39 -13.99 -8.33
CA HIS A 76 11.70 -14.31 -7.08
C HIS A 76 12.59 -13.94 -5.90
N ARG A 77 12.13 -13.02 -5.06
CA ARG A 77 12.75 -12.66 -3.79
C ARG A 77 11.93 -13.25 -2.65
N TYR A 78 12.48 -14.28 -2.01
CA TYR A 78 11.94 -14.84 -0.78
C TYR A 78 12.25 -13.88 0.38
N MET A 79 11.20 -13.43 1.07
CA MET A 79 11.33 -12.54 2.22
C MET A 79 11.11 -13.35 3.49
N ASN A 80 11.88 -13.04 4.54
CA ASN A 80 11.58 -13.57 5.87
C ASN A 80 10.34 -12.85 6.41
N PRO A 81 9.20 -13.54 6.61
CA PRO A 81 7.95 -12.92 7.04
C PRO A 81 8.05 -12.33 8.44
N GLN A 82 8.90 -12.86 9.33
CA GLN A 82 9.11 -12.28 10.66
C GLN A 82 9.77 -10.90 10.56
N LYS A 83 10.80 -10.78 9.73
CA LYS A 83 11.43 -9.48 9.45
C LYS A 83 10.47 -8.50 8.77
N LEU A 84 9.54 -9.01 7.94
CA LEU A 84 8.54 -8.17 7.30
C LEU A 84 7.51 -7.64 8.30
N LYS A 85 7.06 -8.48 9.25
CA LYS A 85 6.12 -8.08 10.33
C LYS A 85 6.67 -6.98 11.24
N GLU A 86 7.99 -6.92 11.45
CA GLU A 86 8.60 -5.94 12.34
C GLU A 86 8.38 -4.50 11.87
N GLY A 87 8.44 -4.26 10.56
CA GLY A 87 8.32 -2.93 9.96
C GLY A 87 6.98 -2.67 9.24
N LEU A 88 6.03 -3.61 9.28
CA LEU A 88 4.77 -3.49 8.55
C LEU A 88 3.60 -3.19 9.49
N PHE A 89 2.88 -2.12 9.16
CA PHE A 89 1.78 -1.58 9.95
C PHE A 89 0.51 -1.46 9.11
N GLU A 90 -0.64 -1.56 9.76
CA GLU A 90 -1.96 -1.40 9.16
C GLU A 90 -2.76 -0.28 9.85
N ASP A 91 -3.55 0.46 9.07
CA ASP A 91 -4.69 1.23 9.57
C ASP A 91 -5.94 0.64 8.92
N ARG A 92 -6.65 -0.20 9.68
CA ARG A 92 -7.83 -0.92 9.17
C ARG A 92 -8.99 0.00 8.81
N ARG A 93 -9.09 1.16 9.47
CA ARG A 93 -10.18 2.10 9.22
C ARG A 93 -9.98 2.79 7.87
N GLN A 94 -8.74 3.04 7.50
CA GLN A 94 -8.38 3.68 6.24
C GLN A 94 -7.98 2.70 5.13
N LEU A 95 -7.96 1.39 5.44
CA LEU A 95 -7.49 0.34 4.54
C LEU A 95 -6.05 0.61 4.05
N ALA A 96 -5.21 1.10 4.97
CA ALA A 96 -3.82 1.45 4.70
C ALA A 96 -2.88 0.34 5.17
N ALA A 97 -1.79 0.14 4.43
CA ALA A 97 -0.70 -0.75 4.77
C ALA A 97 0.63 -0.04 4.49
N VAL A 98 1.42 0.17 5.54
CA VAL A 98 2.62 1.02 5.50
C VAL A 98 3.82 0.25 6.02
N SER A 99 4.91 0.25 5.25
CA SER A 99 6.22 -0.18 5.71
C SER A 99 6.98 1.01 6.30
N VAL A 100 7.46 0.86 7.52
CA VAL A 100 8.35 1.80 8.21
C VAL A 100 9.69 1.11 8.40
N LYS A 101 10.75 1.70 7.86
CA LYS A 101 12.10 1.17 7.96
C LYS A 101 13.03 2.21 8.54
N GLN A 102 13.72 1.85 9.62
CA GLN A 102 14.78 2.67 10.18
C GLN A 102 16.07 2.46 9.37
N THR A 103 16.70 3.55 8.96
CA THR A 103 17.95 3.56 8.22
C THR A 103 18.95 4.48 8.92
N ASN A 104 20.20 4.48 8.45
CA ASN A 104 21.22 5.40 8.97
C ASN A 104 20.90 6.88 8.66
N GLU A 105 20.08 7.14 7.64
CA GLU A 105 19.71 8.48 7.16
C GLU A 105 18.39 8.97 7.77
N GLY A 106 17.69 8.12 8.53
CA GLY A 106 16.41 8.43 9.13
C GLY A 106 15.38 7.33 8.90
N ILE A 107 14.12 7.72 8.75
CA ILE A 107 12.99 6.80 8.60
C ILE A 107 12.50 6.83 7.16
N GLU A 108 12.50 5.66 6.52
CA GLU A 108 11.86 5.46 5.21
C GLU A 108 10.43 4.95 5.40
N ILE A 109 9.50 5.57 4.69
CA ILE A 109 8.08 5.23 4.73
C ILE A 109 7.60 4.96 3.31
N GLY A 110 6.94 3.82 3.13
CA GLY A 110 6.36 3.40 1.86
C GLY A 110 5.08 2.60 2.07
N GLY A 111 4.25 2.50 1.04
CA GLY A 111 3.06 1.64 1.06
C GLY A 111 1.80 2.31 0.55
N MET A 112 0.65 1.71 0.87
CA MET A 112 -0.67 2.25 0.51
C MET A 112 -1.26 3.01 1.69
N LEU A 113 -1.69 4.25 1.43
CA LEU A 113 -2.39 5.12 2.38
C LEU A 113 -3.90 4.93 2.31
N SER A 114 -4.39 4.42 1.18
CA SER A 114 -5.78 4.02 0.92
C SER A 114 -5.80 3.13 -0.34
N PRO A 115 -6.95 2.59 -0.78
CA PRO A 115 -7.03 1.78 -2.01
C PRO A 115 -6.57 2.49 -3.28
N THR A 116 -6.51 3.83 -3.29
CA THR A 116 -6.15 4.63 -4.48
C THR A 116 -4.96 5.57 -4.26
N LEU A 117 -4.39 5.59 -3.05
CA LEU A 117 -3.30 6.51 -2.69
C LEU A 117 -2.13 5.75 -2.09
N ARG A 118 -0.93 6.00 -2.61
CA ARG A 118 0.32 5.42 -2.11
C ARG A 118 1.31 6.49 -1.67
N ILE A 119 2.25 6.09 -0.82
CA ILE A 119 3.46 6.86 -0.49
C ILE A 119 4.68 6.03 -0.85
N ALA A 120 5.72 6.68 -1.33
CA ALA A 120 7.00 6.05 -1.64
C ALA A 120 8.16 6.98 -1.22
N PRO A 121 9.31 6.42 -0.82
CA PRO A 121 10.53 7.19 -0.62
C PRO A 121 10.97 7.89 -1.91
N LEU A 122 11.55 9.09 -1.81
CA LEU A 122 11.98 9.88 -2.98
C LEU A 122 13.10 9.19 -3.80
N ASN A 123 13.87 8.31 -3.17
CA ASN A 123 14.98 7.55 -3.77
C ASN A 123 14.54 6.18 -4.34
N SER A 124 13.23 5.88 -4.43
CA SER A 124 12.74 4.57 -4.87
C SER A 124 12.71 4.34 -6.38
N TYR A 125 13.12 5.33 -7.18
CA TYR A 125 13.29 5.24 -8.64
C TYR A 125 14.77 5.41 -9.00
N SER A 126 15.58 4.36 -8.83
CA SER A 126 16.98 4.32 -9.30
C SER A 126 17.27 2.99 -9.97
#